data_AF-A0A2H9VVT6-F1
#
_entry.id   AF-A0A2H9VVT6-F1
#
_cell.length_a   1.000
_cell.length_b   1.000
_cell.length_c   1.000
_cell.angle_alpha   90.00
_cell.angle_beta   90.00
_cell.angle_gamma   90.00
#
_symmetry.space_group_name_H-M   'P 1'
#
loop_
_entity.id
_entity.type
_entity.pdbx_description
1 polymer ?
#
loop_
_entity_poly.entity_id
_entity_poly.type
_entity_poly.pdbx_seq_one_letter_code
_entity_poly.pdbx_strand_id
1 'polypeptide(L)'
;MKILANHLLLFDAECPVCDAYSNALVKQGLIDKNGRKSYQQELEVATCPLVDRQRAVNEIALVNLETGEVSYGAESILRIYASRYPVVHKVISVKLMMWILNKLYAFISLNRRMVIPVKQQDGLQPQFKLHYRVAYLMITWFLTSFILTQYAIILDGVVPVGGAFREYLICGGQIVCQGFVVGLIAHEKRWDYLGNMMTISFAGALLLGIMLIASNWLGNLPVVYLSYFLLVAGAMFIGHIRRSKLLQLGWWLTITWVVYRLVVLVLILI
;
A
#
# COMPACT_ATOMS: atom_id res chain seq x y z
N MET A 1 34.07 -2.21 2.12
CA MET A 1 32.59 -2.34 2.21
C MET A 1 32.26 -3.81 2.00
N LYS A 2 31.54 -4.46 2.92
CA LYS A 2 31.17 -5.88 2.76
C LYS A 2 29.89 -5.97 1.94
N ILE A 3 29.99 -6.59 0.77
CA ILE A 3 28.86 -6.96 -0.09
C ILE A 3 28.42 -8.37 0.35
N LEU A 4 27.12 -8.64 0.38
CA LEU A 4 26.63 -10.00 0.57
C LEU A 4 26.83 -10.79 -0.73
N ALA A 5 27.99 -11.43 -0.85
CA ALA A 5 28.35 -12.25 -2.00
C ALA A 5 27.64 -13.61 -1.98
N ASN A 6 27.49 -14.25 -3.15
CA ASN A 6 26.94 -15.61 -3.30
C ASN A 6 25.51 -15.76 -2.75
N HIS A 7 24.73 -14.69 -2.80
CA HIS A 7 23.31 -14.70 -2.46
C HIS A 7 22.46 -14.22 -3.63
N LEU A 8 21.31 -14.85 -3.80
CA LEU A 8 20.34 -14.52 -4.84
C LEU A 8 19.03 -14.07 -4.20
N LEU A 9 18.68 -12.80 -4.41
CA LEU A 9 17.40 -12.22 -4.01
C LEU A 9 16.35 -12.46 -5.11
N LEU A 10 15.34 -13.26 -4.78
CA LEU A 10 14.17 -13.50 -5.61
C LEU A 10 13.07 -12.48 -5.27
N PHE A 11 12.59 -11.75 -6.27
CA PHE A 11 11.57 -10.71 -6.12
C PHE A 11 10.46 -10.81 -7.18
N ASP A 12 9.37 -10.07 -6.94
CA ASP A 12 8.22 -9.95 -7.84
C ASP A 12 8.44 -8.89 -8.92
N ALA A 13 8.58 -9.30 -10.20
CA ALA A 13 8.69 -8.35 -11.32
C ALA A 13 7.39 -7.58 -11.59
N GLU A 14 6.23 -8.12 -11.22
CA GLU A 14 4.95 -7.44 -11.33
C GLU A 14 4.74 -6.42 -10.21
N CYS A 15 5.65 -6.32 -9.25
CA CYS A 15 5.57 -5.36 -8.15
C CYS A 15 6.61 -4.24 -8.37
N PRO A 16 6.20 -3.04 -8.83
CA PRO A 16 7.15 -1.95 -9.08
C PRO A 16 7.92 -1.51 -7.83
N VAL A 17 7.30 -1.59 -6.65
CA VAL A 17 8.00 -1.35 -5.37
C VAL A 17 9.07 -2.40 -5.14
N CYS A 18 8.77 -3.66 -5.46
CA CYS A 18 9.68 -4.78 -5.27
C CYS A 18 10.88 -4.70 -6.21
N ASP A 19 10.64 -4.35 -7.46
CA ASP A 19 11.69 -4.05 -8.42
C ASP A 19 12.54 -2.85 -7.99
N ALA A 20 11.90 -1.74 -7.57
CA ALA A 20 12.59 -0.52 -7.19
C ALA A 20 13.51 -0.72 -5.97
N TYR A 21 13.02 -1.33 -4.88
CA TYR A 21 13.87 -1.51 -3.69
C TYR A 21 14.98 -2.52 -3.95
N SER A 22 14.73 -3.61 -4.68
CA SER A 22 15.77 -4.62 -4.94
C SER A 22 16.85 -4.06 -5.87
N ASN A 23 16.48 -3.21 -6.83
CA ASN A 23 17.43 -2.38 -7.58
C ASN A 23 18.27 -1.47 -6.67
N ALA A 24 17.64 -0.83 -5.67
CA ALA A 24 18.35 0.05 -4.74
C ALA A 24 19.39 -0.73 -3.90
N LEU A 25 19.09 -1.97 -3.50
CA LEU A 25 20.05 -2.83 -2.78
C LEU A 25 21.30 -3.12 -3.60
N VAL A 26 21.15 -3.38 -4.91
CA VAL A 26 22.29 -3.55 -5.84
C VAL A 26 23.08 -2.25 -5.96
N LYS A 27 22.40 -1.12 -6.19
CA LYS A 27 23.05 0.20 -6.35
C LYS A 27 23.83 0.64 -5.12
N GLN A 28 23.35 0.28 -3.92
CA GLN A 28 24.02 0.57 -2.65
C GLN A 28 25.18 -0.39 -2.36
N GLY A 29 25.40 -1.41 -3.19
CA GLY A 29 26.41 -2.44 -2.97
C GLY A 29 26.12 -3.28 -1.74
N LEU A 30 24.85 -3.56 -1.44
CA LEU A 30 24.45 -4.47 -0.37
C LEU A 30 24.39 -5.93 -0.84
N ILE A 31 24.06 -6.13 -2.12
CA ILE A 31 24.07 -7.42 -2.82
C ILE A 31 24.84 -7.28 -4.13
N ASP A 32 25.27 -8.41 -4.70
CA ASP A 32 26.01 -8.44 -5.97
C ASP A 32 25.22 -7.83 -7.14
N LYS A 33 25.92 -7.41 -8.19
CA LYS A 33 25.31 -6.89 -9.43
C LYS A 33 24.30 -7.85 -10.05
N ASN A 34 24.58 -9.14 -9.96
CA ASN A 34 23.72 -10.24 -10.41
C ASN A 34 22.96 -10.91 -9.25
N GLY A 35 23.00 -10.32 -8.05
CA GLY A 35 22.43 -10.87 -6.82
C GLY A 35 20.91 -10.68 -6.67
N ARG A 36 20.21 -10.29 -7.74
CA ARG A 36 18.75 -10.22 -7.78
C ARG A 36 18.20 -10.82 -9.07
N LYS A 37 17.10 -11.56 -8.98
CA LYS A 37 16.35 -12.09 -10.13
C LYS A 37 14.85 -12.14 -9.84
N SER A 38 14.04 -12.03 -10.88
CA SER A 38 12.59 -12.14 -10.73
C SER A 38 12.15 -13.60 -10.78
N TYR A 39 11.10 -13.95 -10.04
CA TYR A 39 10.57 -15.32 -10.10
C TYR A 39 9.82 -15.63 -11.40
N GLN A 40 9.36 -14.61 -12.14
CA GLN A 40 8.67 -14.78 -13.41
C GLN A 40 9.62 -15.11 -14.58
N GLN A 41 10.89 -14.72 -14.51
CA GLN A 41 11.80 -14.77 -15.65
C GLN A 41 12.65 -16.05 -15.72
N GLU A 42 12.51 -17.01 -14.79
CA GLU A 42 13.41 -18.16 -14.75
C GLU A 42 12.77 -19.52 -14.47
N LEU A 43 12.99 -20.45 -15.40
CA LEU A 43 12.84 -21.90 -15.19
C LEU A 43 13.87 -22.43 -14.16
N GLU A 44 14.97 -21.73 -13.88
CA GLU A 44 16.02 -22.20 -12.96
C GLU A 44 15.68 -22.00 -11.48
N VAL A 45 14.90 -20.97 -11.13
CA VAL A 45 14.24 -20.89 -9.82
C VAL A 45 13.28 -22.07 -9.65
N ALA A 46 12.77 -22.61 -10.77
CA ALA A 46 11.96 -23.82 -10.74
C ALA A 46 12.76 -25.07 -10.31
N THR A 47 14.09 -25.05 -10.44
CA THR A 47 15.00 -26.13 -10.07
C THR A 47 15.70 -25.98 -8.72
N CYS A 48 15.43 -24.93 -7.92
CA CYS A 48 15.87 -24.90 -6.52
C CYS A 48 14.84 -25.63 -5.63
N PRO A 49 15.04 -26.92 -5.27
CA PRO A 49 14.03 -27.68 -4.52
C PRO A 49 13.77 -27.12 -3.12
N LEU A 50 14.69 -26.31 -2.59
CA LEU A 50 14.62 -25.72 -1.24
C LEU A 50 13.80 -24.41 -1.18
N VAL A 51 13.44 -23.82 -2.33
CA VAL A 51 12.66 -22.58 -2.37
C VAL A 51 11.17 -22.93 -2.39
N ASP A 52 10.46 -22.57 -1.33
CA ASP A 52 9.00 -22.51 -1.33
C ASP A 52 8.58 -21.33 -2.22
N ARG A 53 8.18 -21.65 -3.46
CA ARG A 53 7.81 -20.64 -4.45
C ARG A 53 6.61 -19.82 -4.02
N GLN A 54 5.62 -20.44 -3.38
CA GLN A 54 4.43 -19.73 -2.94
C GLN A 54 4.77 -18.74 -1.83
N ARG A 55 5.66 -19.14 -0.90
CA ARG A 55 6.17 -18.25 0.13
C ARG A 55 7.06 -17.15 -0.45
N ALA A 56 7.91 -17.45 -1.42
CA ALA A 56 8.75 -16.45 -2.10
C ALA A 56 7.90 -15.38 -2.81
N VAL A 57 6.77 -15.77 -3.42
CA VAL A 57 5.82 -14.81 -3.99
C VAL A 57 5.14 -13.98 -2.89
N ASN A 58 4.86 -14.56 -1.72
CA ASN A 58 4.26 -13.82 -0.61
C ASN A 58 5.24 -12.88 0.10
N GLU A 59 6.51 -13.26 0.23
CA GLU A 59 7.43 -12.61 1.17
C GLU A 59 8.84 -12.34 0.63
N ILE A 60 9.13 -12.42 -0.66
CA ILE A 60 10.51 -12.46 -1.21
C ILE A 60 11.37 -13.58 -0.61
N ALA A 61 12.40 -13.99 -1.33
CA ALA A 61 13.31 -15.02 -0.85
C ALA A 61 14.76 -14.60 -1.11
N LEU A 62 15.64 -14.87 -0.16
CA LEU A 62 17.08 -14.70 -0.30
C LEU A 62 17.72 -16.08 -0.13
N VAL A 63 18.31 -16.57 -1.22
CA VAL A 63 18.93 -17.89 -1.32
C VAL A 63 20.44 -17.72 -1.16
N ASN A 64 21.04 -18.46 -0.23
CA ASN A 64 22.48 -18.64 -0.18
C ASN A 64 22.87 -19.69 -1.24
N LEU A 65 23.68 -19.31 -2.23
CA LEU A 65 24.05 -20.17 -3.35
C LEU A 65 25.10 -21.23 -2.97
N GLU A 66 25.80 -21.07 -1.85
CA GLU A 66 26.78 -22.03 -1.36
C GLU A 66 26.12 -23.14 -0.51
N THR A 67 25.20 -22.75 0.39
CA THR A 67 24.58 -23.68 1.36
C THR A 67 23.19 -24.15 0.94
N GLY A 68 22.54 -23.44 0.02
CA GLY A 68 21.13 -23.65 -0.33
C GLY A 68 20.14 -23.12 0.71
N GLU A 69 20.60 -22.48 1.79
CA GLU A 69 19.73 -21.92 2.82
C GLU A 69 18.86 -20.79 2.25
N VAL A 70 17.56 -20.82 2.56
CA VAL A 70 16.61 -19.80 2.11
C VAL A 70 16.03 -19.06 3.29
N SER A 71 16.19 -17.74 3.27
CA SER A 71 15.47 -16.82 4.17
C SER A 71 14.35 -16.11 3.42
N TYR A 72 13.32 -15.67 4.13
CA TYR A 72 12.15 -15.00 3.54
C TYR A 72 11.82 -13.70 4.26
N GLY A 73 11.11 -12.79 3.58
CA GLY A 73 10.46 -11.66 4.23
C GLY A 73 11.41 -10.63 4.81
N ALA A 74 11.03 -10.12 5.97
CA ALA A 74 11.84 -9.17 6.72
C ALA A 74 13.18 -9.78 7.14
N GLU A 75 13.27 -11.10 7.32
CA GLU A 75 14.53 -11.78 7.64
C GLU A 75 15.52 -11.69 6.48
N SER A 76 15.08 -11.88 5.23
CA SER A 76 15.92 -11.69 4.04
C SER A 76 16.50 -10.28 4.00
N ILE A 77 15.65 -9.28 4.21
CA ILE A 77 16.07 -7.87 4.23
C ILE A 77 17.08 -7.64 5.37
N LEU A 78 16.78 -8.15 6.56
CA LEU A 78 17.67 -8.01 7.71
C LEU A 78 19.04 -8.64 7.45
N ARG A 79 19.10 -9.84 6.86
CA ARG A 79 20.38 -10.51 6.51
C ARG A 79 21.19 -9.68 5.51
N ILE A 80 20.54 -9.09 4.50
CA ILE A 80 21.19 -8.19 3.53
C ILE A 80 21.80 -6.98 4.25
N TYR A 81 21.04 -6.30 5.10
CA TYR A 81 21.54 -5.13 5.84
C TYR A 81 22.59 -5.51 6.90
N ALA A 82 22.47 -6.68 7.54
CA ALA A 82 23.39 -7.18 8.54
C ALA A 82 24.80 -7.41 7.98
N SER A 83 24.93 -7.73 6.69
CA SER A 83 26.22 -7.90 6.02
C SER A 83 27.09 -6.64 6.09
N ARG A 84 26.46 -5.46 6.03
CA ARG A 84 27.12 -4.15 6.09
C ARG A 84 27.06 -3.53 7.48
N TYR A 85 25.96 -3.74 8.20
CA TYR A 85 25.69 -3.15 9.51
C TYR A 85 25.39 -4.24 10.55
N PRO A 86 26.41 -4.95 11.08
CA PRO A 86 26.21 -6.10 11.96
C PRO A 86 25.50 -5.76 13.28
N VAL A 87 25.55 -4.50 13.72
CA VAL A 87 24.79 -4.03 14.91
C VAL A 87 23.28 -4.08 14.66
N VAL A 88 22.82 -3.84 13.42
CA VAL A 88 21.40 -3.89 13.04
C VAL A 88 20.84 -5.29 13.30
N HIS A 89 21.59 -6.35 12.97
CA HIS A 89 21.19 -7.72 13.28
C HIS A 89 20.96 -7.92 14.79
N LYS A 90 21.88 -7.46 15.64
CA LYS A 90 21.74 -7.68 17.10
C LYS A 90 20.52 -6.99 17.69
N VAL A 91 20.22 -5.76 17.25
CA VAL A 91 19.09 -4.97 17.76
C VAL A 91 17.77 -5.49 17.20
N ILE A 92 17.72 -5.80 15.90
CA ILE A 92 16.49 -6.17 15.22
C ILE A 92 16.13 -7.64 15.44
N SER A 93 17.12 -8.55 15.59
CA SER A 93 16.89 -9.99 15.79
C SER A 93 16.30 -10.35 17.17
N VAL A 94 16.01 -9.38 18.02
CA VAL A 94 15.20 -9.59 19.23
C VAL A 94 13.84 -10.13 18.81
N LYS A 95 13.40 -11.26 19.40
CA LYS A 95 12.19 -11.99 18.99
C LYS A 95 10.96 -11.10 18.81
N LEU A 96 10.73 -10.17 19.73
CA LEU A 96 9.61 -9.22 19.67
C LEU A 96 9.72 -8.28 18.46
N MET A 97 10.91 -7.73 18.21
CA MET A 97 11.15 -6.82 17.08
C MET A 97 10.98 -7.53 15.75
N MET A 98 11.57 -8.73 15.60
CA MET A 98 11.35 -9.56 14.41
C MET A 98 9.88 -9.92 14.21
N TRP A 99 9.15 -10.23 15.28
CA TRP A 99 7.72 -10.50 15.20
C TRP A 99 6.95 -9.28 14.66
N ILE A 100 7.22 -8.09 15.19
CA ILE A 100 6.60 -6.82 14.72
C ILE A 100 6.94 -6.59 13.25
N LEU A 101 8.22 -6.67 12.87
CA LEU A 101 8.66 -6.45 11.49
C LEU A 101 8.04 -7.46 10.52
N ASN A 102 7.93 -8.73 10.90
CA ASN A 102 7.26 -9.74 10.08
C ASN A 102 5.78 -9.41 9.90
N LYS A 103 5.09 -8.90 10.92
CA LYS A 103 3.68 -8.46 10.78
C LYS A 103 3.54 -7.24 9.86
N LEU A 104 4.40 -6.24 10.01
CA LEU A 104 4.41 -5.05 9.15
C LEU A 104 4.76 -5.41 7.70
N TYR A 105 5.76 -6.25 7.53
CA TYR A 105 6.18 -6.75 6.23
C TYR A 105 5.03 -7.51 5.55
N ALA A 106 4.41 -8.46 6.25
CA ALA A 106 3.29 -9.22 5.69
C ALA A 106 2.08 -8.31 5.37
N PHE A 107 1.82 -7.31 6.20
CA PHE A 107 0.78 -6.32 5.96
C PHE A 107 0.98 -5.56 4.64
N ILE A 108 2.21 -5.11 4.37
CA ILE A 108 2.55 -4.41 3.13
C ILE A 108 2.53 -5.39 1.95
N SER A 109 3.24 -6.52 2.07
CA SER A 109 3.41 -7.45 0.96
C SER A 109 2.09 -8.06 0.49
N LEU A 110 1.20 -8.45 1.41
CA LEU A 110 -0.09 -9.07 1.07
C LEU A 110 -1.12 -8.05 0.56
N ASN A 111 -0.88 -6.75 0.75
CA ASN A 111 -1.69 -5.67 0.20
C ASN A 111 -0.99 -4.93 -0.96
N ARG A 112 0.17 -5.40 -1.44
CA ARG A 112 0.97 -4.69 -2.46
C ARG A 112 0.20 -4.39 -3.75
N ARG A 113 -0.72 -5.28 -4.14
CA ARG A 113 -1.60 -5.12 -5.31
C ARG A 113 -2.71 -4.09 -5.09
N MET A 114 -3.06 -3.80 -3.84
CA MET A 114 -3.95 -2.70 -3.51
C MET A 114 -3.18 -1.39 -3.62
N VAL A 115 -1.94 -1.36 -3.14
CA VAL A 115 -1.09 -0.15 -3.23
C VAL A 115 -0.79 0.18 -4.70
N ILE A 116 -0.35 -0.81 -5.46
CA ILE A 116 -0.02 -0.67 -6.89
C ILE A 116 -0.76 -1.76 -7.69
N PRO A 117 -1.88 -1.41 -8.32
CA PRO A 117 -2.62 -2.37 -9.13
C PRO A 117 -1.86 -2.60 -10.43
N VAL A 118 -1.58 -3.86 -10.70
CA VAL A 118 -1.01 -4.34 -11.95
C VAL A 118 -2.02 -5.21 -12.67
N LYS A 119 -1.93 -5.25 -14.00
CA LYS A 119 -2.79 -6.13 -14.80
C LYS A 119 -2.43 -7.56 -14.42
N GLN A 120 -3.46 -8.38 -14.16
CA GLN A 120 -3.27 -9.78 -13.83
C GLN A 120 -2.56 -10.50 -14.98
N GLN A 121 -1.49 -11.21 -14.65
CA GLN A 121 -0.70 -12.04 -15.57
C GLN A 121 -0.70 -13.49 -15.11
N ASP A 122 -0.38 -14.41 -16.02
CA ASP A 122 -0.32 -15.84 -15.74
C ASP A 122 0.87 -16.18 -14.84
N GLY A 123 0.65 -16.98 -13.80
CA GLY A 123 1.71 -17.43 -12.88
C GLY A 123 1.28 -17.49 -11.41
N LEU A 124 2.21 -17.84 -10.52
CA LEU A 124 1.98 -17.85 -9.07
C LEU A 124 1.70 -16.43 -8.56
N GLN A 125 0.59 -16.28 -7.85
CA GLN A 125 0.14 -14.99 -7.33
C GLN A 125 0.26 -14.96 -5.79
N PRO A 126 0.47 -13.80 -5.18
CA PRO A 126 0.44 -13.68 -3.73
C PRO A 126 -0.93 -14.06 -3.18
N GLN A 127 -0.93 -14.79 -2.08
CA GLN A 127 -2.14 -15.31 -1.46
C GLN A 127 -2.98 -14.20 -0.85
N PHE A 128 -4.28 -14.24 -1.10
CA PHE A 128 -5.23 -13.38 -0.41
C PHE A 128 -5.41 -13.85 1.03
N LYS A 129 -5.17 -12.95 1.99
CA LYS A 129 -5.45 -13.17 3.42
C LYS A 129 -6.41 -12.10 3.92
N LEU A 130 -7.63 -12.53 4.25
CA LEU A 130 -8.73 -11.62 4.62
C LEU A 130 -8.38 -10.72 5.81
N HIS A 131 -7.76 -11.25 6.87
CA HIS A 131 -7.42 -10.45 8.06
C HIS A 131 -6.44 -9.31 7.75
N TYR A 132 -5.48 -9.50 6.84
CA TYR A 132 -4.59 -8.43 6.40
C TYR A 132 -5.31 -7.40 5.53
N ARG A 133 -6.30 -7.81 4.75
CA ARG A 133 -7.14 -6.88 3.96
C ARG A 133 -8.04 -6.04 4.86
N VAL A 134 -8.69 -6.66 5.85
CA VAL A 134 -9.50 -5.95 6.85
C VAL A 134 -8.64 -4.98 7.65
N ALA A 135 -7.48 -5.41 8.15
CA ALA A 135 -6.53 -4.52 8.83
C ALA A 135 -6.13 -3.33 7.93
N TYR A 136 -5.90 -3.56 6.64
CA TYR A 136 -5.56 -2.50 5.69
C TYR A 136 -6.68 -1.48 5.55
N LEU A 137 -7.92 -1.94 5.37
CA LEU A 137 -9.09 -1.06 5.29
C LEU A 137 -9.28 -0.26 6.58
N MET A 138 -9.16 -0.88 7.76
CA MET A 138 -9.31 -0.17 9.03
C MET A 138 -8.23 0.88 9.24
N ILE A 139 -6.95 0.54 9.04
CA ILE A 139 -5.83 1.48 9.22
C ILE A 139 -5.95 2.66 8.26
N THR A 140 -6.16 2.38 6.97
CA THR A 140 -6.31 3.45 5.98
C THR A 140 -7.55 4.30 6.22
N TRP A 141 -8.65 3.70 6.71
CA TRP A 141 -9.85 4.44 7.10
C TRP A 141 -9.58 5.39 8.26
N PHE A 142 -9.06 4.89 9.39
CA PHE A 142 -8.81 5.72 10.57
C PHE A 142 -7.82 6.85 10.27
N LEU A 143 -6.72 6.57 9.57
CA LEU A 143 -5.73 7.59 9.22
C LEU A 143 -6.29 8.63 8.25
N THR A 144 -7.05 8.20 7.24
CA THR A 144 -7.70 9.12 6.29
C THR A 144 -8.68 10.04 7.01
N SER A 145 -9.55 9.47 7.86
CA SER A 145 -10.53 10.24 8.61
C SER A 145 -9.90 11.16 9.65
N PHE A 146 -8.81 10.74 10.30
CA PHE A 146 -8.04 11.60 11.19
C PHE A 146 -7.50 12.83 10.45
N ILE A 147 -6.81 12.62 9.33
CA ILE A 147 -6.24 13.73 8.55
C ILE A 147 -7.35 14.66 8.05
N LEU A 148 -8.45 14.12 7.51
CA LEU A 148 -9.58 14.92 7.06
C LEU A 148 -10.23 15.73 8.18
N THR A 149 -10.32 15.16 9.39
CA THR A 149 -10.84 15.88 10.57
C THR A 149 -9.97 17.08 10.90
N GLN A 150 -8.64 16.92 10.89
CA GLN A 150 -7.72 18.04 11.12
C GLN A 150 -7.73 19.04 9.95
N TYR A 151 -7.85 18.55 8.72
CA TYR A 151 -7.93 19.40 7.53
C TYR A 151 -9.21 20.24 7.49
N ALA A 152 -10.33 19.72 8.02
CA ALA A 152 -11.58 20.48 8.10
C ALA A 152 -11.45 21.72 9.00
N ILE A 153 -10.59 21.69 10.03
CA ILE A 153 -10.36 22.84 10.93
C ILE A 153 -9.70 24.01 10.18
N ILE A 154 -8.73 23.73 9.29
CA ILE A 154 -8.07 24.78 8.51
C ILE A 154 -8.94 25.28 7.35
N LEU A 155 -10.05 24.59 7.03
CA LEU A 155 -11.06 25.03 6.07
C LEU A 155 -12.18 25.86 6.72
N ASP A 156 -12.06 26.17 8.01
CA ASP A 156 -13.03 27.00 8.73
C ASP A 156 -13.26 28.34 8.03
N GLY A 157 -14.50 28.80 8.02
CA GLY A 157 -14.95 29.97 7.26
C GLY A 157 -15.33 29.70 5.80
N VAL A 158 -15.05 28.51 5.26
CA VAL A 158 -15.46 28.12 3.89
C VAL A 158 -16.33 26.86 3.90
N VAL A 159 -16.01 25.90 4.77
CA VAL A 159 -16.80 24.67 4.95
C VAL A 159 -17.14 24.53 6.44
N PRO A 160 -18.38 24.16 6.81
CA PRO A 160 -18.74 23.96 8.21
C PRO A 160 -17.82 22.92 8.87
N VAL A 161 -17.26 23.28 10.03
CA VAL A 161 -16.50 22.34 10.87
C VAL A 161 -17.49 21.39 11.55
N GLY A 162 -17.26 20.08 11.40
CA GLY A 162 -18.13 19.05 11.96
C GLY A 162 -17.69 18.56 13.33
N GLY A 163 -18.51 17.72 13.96
CA GLY A 163 -18.10 17.00 15.16
C GLY A 163 -16.93 16.05 14.91
N ALA A 164 -16.24 15.65 15.99
CA ALA A 164 -15.01 14.84 15.94
C ALA A 164 -15.13 13.51 15.18
N PHE A 165 -16.35 12.97 15.03
CA PHE A 165 -16.62 11.71 14.33
C PHE A 165 -17.15 11.87 12.90
N ARG A 166 -17.41 13.10 12.43
CA ARG A 166 -18.06 13.33 11.12
C ARG A 166 -17.29 12.65 9.98
N GLU A 167 -15.98 12.91 9.88
CA GLU A 167 -15.16 12.35 8.79
C GLU A 167 -14.93 10.84 8.93
N TYR A 168 -15.04 10.29 10.14
CA TYR A 168 -15.01 8.84 10.37
C TYR A 168 -16.28 8.19 9.82
N LEU A 169 -17.45 8.77 10.11
CA LEU A 169 -18.73 8.28 9.59
C LEU A 169 -18.82 8.43 8.08
N ILE A 170 -18.35 9.55 7.52
CA ILE A 170 -18.36 9.77 6.07
C ILE A 170 -17.48 8.75 5.35
N CYS A 171 -16.23 8.56 5.78
CA CYS A 171 -15.35 7.59 5.13
C CYS A 171 -15.79 6.14 5.39
N GLY A 172 -16.25 5.82 6.60
CA GLY A 172 -16.74 4.49 6.95
C GLY A 172 -18.00 4.13 6.15
N GLY A 173 -18.95 5.07 6.08
CA GLY A 173 -20.15 4.94 5.27
C GLY A 173 -19.83 4.77 3.78
N GLN A 174 -18.79 5.43 3.26
CA GLN A 174 -18.34 5.23 1.88
C GLN A 174 -17.85 3.79 1.66
N ILE A 175 -17.07 3.24 2.59
CA ILE A 175 -16.60 1.84 2.52
C ILE A 175 -17.77 0.87 2.53
N VAL A 176 -18.75 1.08 3.42
CA VAL A 176 -19.93 0.22 3.53
C VAL A 176 -20.80 0.31 2.27
N CYS A 177 -21.12 1.52 1.82
CA CYS A 177 -21.90 1.77 0.61
C CYS A 177 -21.25 1.13 -0.62
N GLN A 178 -19.95 1.40 -0.83
CA GLN A 178 -19.21 0.85 -1.95
C GLN A 178 -19.03 -0.66 -1.87
N GLY A 179 -18.85 -1.21 -0.66
CA GLY A 179 -18.76 -2.64 -0.42
C GLY A 179 -20.06 -3.38 -0.74
N PHE A 180 -21.20 -2.73 -0.46
CA PHE A 180 -22.52 -3.22 -0.85
C PHE A 180 -22.69 -3.18 -2.36
N VAL A 181 -22.45 -2.03 -3.01
CA VAL A 181 -22.62 -1.85 -4.47
C VAL A 181 -21.75 -2.83 -5.27
N VAL A 182 -20.44 -2.90 -4.99
CA VAL A 182 -19.57 -3.87 -5.68
C VAL A 182 -19.97 -5.30 -5.37
N GLY A 183 -20.52 -5.54 -4.18
CA GLY A 183 -21.06 -6.83 -3.78
C GLY A 183 -22.20 -7.34 -4.64
N LEU A 184 -23.02 -6.43 -5.17
CA LEU A 184 -24.13 -6.75 -6.07
C LEU A 184 -23.66 -6.94 -7.51
N ILE A 185 -22.64 -6.20 -7.93
CA ILE A 185 -22.20 -6.15 -9.35
C ILE A 185 -21.09 -7.18 -9.65
N ALA A 186 -20.15 -7.37 -8.72
CA ALA A 186 -18.96 -8.19 -8.90
C ALA A 186 -18.41 -8.65 -7.53
N HIS A 187 -19.13 -9.56 -6.88
CA HIS A 187 -18.84 -10.04 -5.52
C HIS A 187 -17.40 -10.53 -5.37
N GLU A 188 -16.87 -11.24 -6.37
CA GLU A 188 -15.51 -11.78 -6.41
C GLU A 188 -14.43 -10.69 -6.40
N LYS A 189 -14.75 -9.47 -6.86
CA LYS A 189 -13.82 -8.32 -6.90
C LYS A 189 -13.98 -7.38 -5.71
N ARG A 190 -14.92 -7.65 -4.78
CA ARG A 190 -15.28 -6.75 -3.68
C ARG A 190 -14.07 -6.28 -2.87
N TRP A 191 -13.25 -7.23 -2.40
CA TRP A 191 -12.12 -6.92 -1.54
C TRP A 191 -11.01 -6.15 -2.28
N ASP A 192 -10.80 -6.47 -3.56
CA ASP A 192 -9.79 -5.80 -4.39
C ASP A 192 -10.21 -4.38 -4.73
N TYR A 193 -11.49 -4.18 -5.04
CA TYR A 193 -12.04 -2.85 -5.25
C TYR A 193 -11.95 -1.99 -3.98
N LEU A 194 -12.42 -2.49 -2.84
CA LEU A 194 -12.38 -1.75 -1.56
C LEU A 194 -10.94 -1.38 -1.17
N GLY A 195 -9.99 -2.30 -1.33
CA GLY A 195 -8.59 -2.03 -1.09
C GLY A 195 -8.06 -0.91 -2.00
N ASN A 196 -8.32 -0.99 -3.30
CA ASN A 196 -7.90 0.04 -4.27
C ASN A 196 -8.53 1.42 -3.99
N MET A 197 -9.83 1.45 -3.67
CA MET A 197 -10.54 2.68 -3.31
C MET A 197 -9.93 3.33 -2.06
N MET A 198 -9.63 2.52 -1.04
CA MET A 198 -9.00 3.02 0.18
C MET A 198 -7.55 3.43 -0.03
N THR A 199 -6.80 2.78 -0.91
CA THR A 199 -5.46 3.24 -1.30
C THR A 199 -5.51 4.64 -1.91
N ILE A 200 -6.44 4.91 -2.83
CA ILE A 200 -6.60 6.25 -3.42
C ILE A 200 -6.96 7.27 -2.34
N SER A 201 -7.90 6.93 -1.47
CA SER A 201 -8.35 7.82 -0.38
C SER A 201 -7.23 8.13 0.60
N PHE A 202 -6.44 7.13 0.96
CA PHE A 202 -5.29 7.29 1.84
C PHE A 202 -4.16 8.09 1.18
N ALA A 203 -3.85 7.84 -0.09
CA ALA A 203 -2.87 8.62 -0.83
C ALA A 203 -3.27 10.11 -0.92
N GLY A 204 -4.55 10.38 -1.19
CA GLY A 204 -5.09 11.75 -1.15
C GLY A 204 -4.97 12.37 0.23
N ALA A 205 -5.31 11.63 1.30
CA ALA A 205 -5.16 12.11 2.68
C ALA A 205 -3.70 12.42 3.01
N LEU A 206 -2.73 11.61 2.59
CA LEU A 206 -1.31 11.91 2.80
C LEU A 206 -0.88 13.21 2.10
N LEU A 207 -1.37 13.48 0.88
CA LEU A 207 -1.12 14.75 0.19
C LEU A 207 -1.73 15.92 0.96
N LEU A 208 -2.98 15.79 1.43
CA LEU A 208 -3.61 16.79 2.31
C LEU A 208 -2.83 16.98 3.62
N GLY A 209 -2.27 15.91 4.17
CA GLY A 209 -1.42 15.95 5.37
C GLY A 209 -0.16 16.79 5.19
N ILE A 210 0.44 16.78 3.99
CA ILE A 210 1.58 17.66 3.68
C ILE A 210 1.15 19.13 3.76
N MET A 211 0.00 19.47 3.17
CA MET A 211 -0.54 20.84 3.24
C MET A 211 -0.98 21.23 4.66
N LEU A 212 -1.52 20.30 5.44
CA LEU A 212 -1.86 20.51 6.85
C LEU A 212 -0.62 20.79 7.70
N ILE A 213 0.51 20.12 7.42
CA ILE A 213 1.76 20.44 8.09
C ILE A 213 2.22 21.84 7.64
N ALA A 214 2.17 22.13 6.33
CA ALA A 214 2.54 23.41 5.75
C ALA A 214 1.73 24.61 6.30
N SER A 215 0.46 24.40 6.65
CA SER A 215 -0.43 25.47 7.14
C SER A 215 0.06 26.10 8.44
N ASN A 216 0.86 25.38 9.25
CA ASN A 216 1.48 25.93 10.45
C ASN A 216 2.42 27.11 10.16
N TRP A 217 2.97 27.21 8.96
CA TRP A 217 3.82 28.33 8.53
C TRP A 217 3.10 29.32 7.60
N LEU A 218 2.09 28.87 6.85
CA LEU A 218 1.37 29.70 5.87
C LEU A 218 0.26 30.57 6.51
N GLY A 219 -0.19 30.23 7.72
CA GLY A 219 -1.25 30.96 8.41
C GLY A 219 -2.66 30.59 7.92
N ASN A 220 -3.62 31.48 8.08
CA ASN A 220 -5.03 31.20 7.78
C ASN A 220 -5.41 31.63 6.35
N LEU A 221 -5.32 30.70 5.39
CA LEU A 221 -5.62 30.91 3.97
C LEU A 221 -6.66 29.88 3.47
N PRO A 222 -7.92 29.94 3.91
CA PRO A 222 -8.90 28.87 3.71
C PRO A 222 -9.24 28.64 2.22
N VAL A 223 -9.18 29.68 1.38
CA VAL A 223 -9.37 29.55 -0.08
C VAL A 223 -8.23 28.77 -0.75
N VAL A 224 -7.00 28.93 -0.27
CA VAL A 224 -5.84 28.18 -0.78
C VAL A 224 -5.96 26.70 -0.38
N TYR A 225 -6.35 26.44 0.87
CA TYR A 225 -6.59 25.07 1.36
C TYR A 225 -7.76 24.40 0.63
N LEU A 226 -8.86 25.12 0.35
CA LEU A 226 -9.94 24.61 -0.47
C LEU A 226 -9.46 24.26 -1.89
N SER A 227 -8.70 25.16 -2.51
CA SER A 227 -8.17 24.95 -3.86
C SER A 227 -7.27 23.71 -3.93
N TYR A 228 -6.41 23.53 -2.92
CA TYR A 228 -5.57 22.34 -2.79
C TYR A 228 -6.41 21.07 -2.57
N PHE A 229 -7.44 21.14 -1.72
CA PHE A 229 -8.37 20.05 -1.50
C PHE A 229 -9.06 19.62 -2.81
N LEU A 230 -9.55 20.56 -3.61
CA LEU A 230 -10.19 20.28 -4.89
C LEU A 230 -9.22 19.65 -5.91
N LEU A 231 -7.97 20.11 -5.94
CA LEU A 231 -6.92 19.51 -6.76
C LEU A 231 -6.67 18.05 -6.37
N VAL A 232 -6.53 17.78 -5.07
CA VAL A 232 -6.33 16.41 -4.57
C VAL A 232 -7.56 15.53 -4.84
N ALA A 233 -8.77 16.05 -4.62
CA ALA A 233 -10.01 15.34 -4.92
C ALA A 233 -10.14 15.01 -6.42
N GLY A 234 -9.76 15.95 -7.31
CA GLY A 234 -9.70 15.72 -8.75
C GLY A 234 -8.70 14.63 -9.13
N ALA A 235 -7.50 14.66 -8.56
CA ALA A 235 -6.50 13.61 -8.76
C ALA A 235 -6.99 12.24 -8.27
N MET A 236 -7.67 12.19 -7.12
CA MET A 236 -8.30 10.98 -6.59
C MET A 236 -9.38 10.45 -7.53
N PHE A 237 -10.22 11.31 -8.09
CA PHE A 237 -11.28 10.93 -9.03
C PHE A 237 -10.69 10.27 -10.29
N ILE A 238 -9.65 10.87 -10.88
CA ILE A 238 -8.94 10.30 -12.04
C ILE A 238 -8.30 8.95 -11.65
N GLY A 239 -7.69 8.88 -10.47
CA GLY A 239 -7.13 7.64 -9.92
C GLY A 239 -8.18 6.54 -9.79
N HIS A 240 -9.38 6.87 -9.29
CA HIS A 240 -10.49 5.95 -9.13
C HIS A 240 -10.98 5.38 -10.47
N ILE A 241 -11.11 6.22 -11.49
CA ILE A 241 -11.48 5.79 -12.84
C ILE A 241 -10.43 4.82 -13.39
N ARG A 242 -9.14 5.18 -13.30
CA ARG A 242 -8.05 4.34 -13.81
C ARG A 242 -8.06 2.96 -13.13
N ARG A 243 -8.22 2.91 -11.81
CA ARG A 243 -8.21 1.64 -11.05
C ARG A 243 -9.46 0.80 -11.29
N SER A 244 -10.64 1.43 -11.39
CA SER A 244 -11.88 0.73 -11.74
C SER A 244 -11.79 0.11 -13.14
N LYS A 245 -11.13 0.79 -14.09
CA LYS A 245 -10.84 0.24 -15.43
C LYS A 245 -9.86 -0.93 -15.37
N LEU A 246 -8.80 -0.85 -14.57
CA LEU A 246 -7.85 -1.96 -14.37
C LEU A 246 -8.52 -3.21 -13.77
N LEU A 247 -9.48 -3.02 -12.87
CA LEU A 247 -10.28 -4.10 -12.29
C LEU A 247 -11.44 -4.57 -13.20
N GLN A 248 -11.64 -3.94 -14.36
CA GLN A 248 -12.73 -4.24 -15.30
C GLN A 248 -14.13 -4.11 -14.65
N LEU A 249 -14.33 -3.08 -13.82
CA LEU A 249 -15.59 -2.81 -13.10
C LEU A 249 -16.44 -1.70 -13.74
N GLY A 250 -16.00 -1.16 -14.89
CA GLY A 250 -16.70 -0.08 -15.60
C GLY A 250 -16.77 1.23 -14.81
N TRP A 251 -17.79 2.04 -15.08
CA TRP A 251 -17.98 3.36 -14.49
C TRP A 251 -18.94 3.39 -13.28
N TRP A 252 -19.74 2.35 -13.08
CA TRP A 252 -20.79 2.33 -12.05
C TRP A 252 -20.28 2.60 -10.63
N LEU A 253 -19.13 2.03 -10.28
CA LEU A 253 -18.50 2.26 -8.97
C LEU A 253 -18.01 3.70 -8.82
N THR A 254 -17.47 4.30 -9.88
CA THR A 254 -17.09 5.71 -9.87
C THR A 254 -18.31 6.62 -9.70
N ILE A 255 -19.41 6.34 -10.41
CA ILE A 255 -20.65 7.11 -10.31
C ILE A 255 -21.20 7.05 -8.90
N THR A 256 -21.38 5.85 -8.34
CA THR A 256 -21.90 5.68 -6.98
C THR A 256 -20.96 6.29 -5.93
N TRP A 257 -19.65 6.26 -6.16
CA TRP A 257 -18.66 6.88 -5.28
C TRP A 257 -18.82 8.40 -5.23
N VAL A 258 -19.00 9.05 -6.40
CA VAL A 258 -19.27 10.50 -6.49
C VAL A 258 -20.64 10.84 -5.91
N VAL A 259 -21.69 10.08 -6.26
CA VAL A 259 -23.06 10.32 -5.77
C VAL A 259 -23.09 10.30 -4.25
N TYR A 260 -22.45 9.33 -3.60
CA TYR A 260 -22.33 9.31 -2.14
C TYR A 260 -21.70 10.59 -1.59
N ARG A 261 -20.60 11.07 -2.20
CA ARG A 261 -19.92 12.30 -1.77
C ARG A 261 -20.77 13.55 -1.98
N LEU A 262 -21.53 13.63 -3.07
CA LEU A 262 -22.44 14.75 -3.32
C LEU A 262 -23.62 14.76 -2.33
N VAL A 263 -24.22 13.61 -2.04
CA VAL A 263 -25.29 13.49 -1.04
C VAL A 263 -24.78 13.93 0.34
N VAL A 264 -23.61 13.44 0.75
CA VAL A 264 -22.97 13.85 2.01
C VAL A 264 -22.69 15.35 2.03
N LEU A 265 -22.19 15.93 0.94
CA LEU A 265 -21.94 17.37 0.85
C LEU A 265 -23.22 18.17 1.04
N VAL A 266 -24.32 17.79 0.39
CA VAL A 266 -25.63 18.43 0.58
C VAL A 266 -26.07 18.33 2.05
N LEU A 267 -25.92 17.16 2.68
CA LEU A 267 -26.26 16.98 4.10
C LEU A 267 -25.38 17.78 5.07
N ILE A 268 -24.18 18.19 4.67
CA ILE A 268 -23.30 19.05 5.48
C ILE A 268 -23.70 20.53 5.35
N LEU A 269 -24.29 20.92 4.22
CA LEU A 269 -24.63 22.31 3.90
C LEU A 269 -26.04 22.71 4.34
N ILE A 270 -26.94 21.75 4.57
CA ILE A 270 -28.28 21.95 5.14
C ILE A 270 -28.18 21.91 6.67
#